data_AF-A0A7Y5KG91-F1
#
_entry.id   AF-A0A7Y5KG91-F1
#
_cell.length_a   1.000
_cell.length_b   1.000
_cell.length_c   1.000
_cell.angle_alpha   90.00
_cell.angle_beta   90.00
_cell.angle_gamma   90.00
#
_symmetry.space_group_name_H-M   'P 1'
#
loop_
_entity.id
_entity.type
_entity.pdbx_description
1 polymer ?
#
loop_
_entity_poly.entity_id
_entity_poly.type
_entity_poly.pdbx_seq_one_letter_code
_entity_poly.pdbx_strand_id
1 'polypeptide(L)'
;MGFWSSLKNKIKKVAKKVWRVVKAVVRVVVRVVLTVVGAVLGIADLLLGFIAWPPKKLRLHIVILSDQNGPLVNPSDLTPAIDYARKTLKDRFNVKLKPYSESFVQVITEQAPSEALTVHCDSGALKEEFGEAGEYFAKHLAGWNAIPISLTFPITAFIVDDIIGKQGCSLGPLSDYLTLDLAGVKSDSTLAHEIGHSCSLWHSKTQSNLMWHDTKRGNGAKWFQKNLLRSSRHVMYW
;
A
#
# COMPACT_ATOMS: atom_id res chain seq x y z
N MET A 1 -21.98 32.30 -29.71
CA MET A 1 -20.62 31.75 -29.47
C MET A 1 -20.55 30.61 -28.43
N GLY A 2 -21.66 30.03 -27.93
CA GLY A 2 -21.62 29.08 -26.79
C GLY A 2 -21.56 27.57 -27.11
N PHE A 3 -21.90 27.15 -28.34
CA PHE A 3 -22.03 25.71 -28.65
C PHE A 3 -20.67 25.02 -28.86
N TRP A 4 -19.76 25.66 -29.61
CA TRP A 4 -18.43 25.12 -29.92
C TRP A 4 -17.48 25.07 -28.71
N SER A 5 -17.59 26.03 -27.78
CA SER A 5 -16.80 26.00 -26.53
C SER A 5 -17.31 24.90 -25.58
N SER A 6 -18.62 24.69 -25.51
CA SER A 6 -19.24 23.60 -24.74
C SER A 6 -18.85 22.21 -25.29
N LEU A 7 -18.86 22.04 -26.61
CA LEU A 7 -18.46 20.77 -27.25
C LEU A 7 -16.96 20.47 -27.03
N LYS A 8 -16.08 21.46 -27.21
CA LYS A 8 -14.64 21.30 -26.94
C LYS A 8 -14.36 20.94 -25.48
N ASN A 9 -15.07 21.55 -24.54
CA ASN A 9 -14.94 21.23 -23.11
C ASN A 9 -15.41 19.80 -22.79
N LYS A 10 -16.51 19.34 -23.40
CA LYS A 10 -16.97 17.95 -23.27
C LYS A 10 -15.94 16.96 -23.83
N ILE A 11 -15.42 17.20 -25.03
CA ILE A 11 -14.39 16.35 -25.66
C ILE A 11 -13.12 16.30 -24.82
N LYS A 12 -12.65 17.45 -24.30
CA LYS A 12 -11.46 17.51 -23.43
C LYS A 12 -11.65 16.71 -22.13
N LYS A 13 -12.85 16.77 -21.53
CA LYS A 13 -13.18 15.97 -20.33
C LYS A 13 -13.17 14.46 -20.64
N VAL A 14 -13.76 14.05 -21.77
CA VAL A 14 -13.76 12.66 -22.20
C VAL A 14 -12.34 12.18 -22.49
N ALA A 15 -11.54 12.94 -23.23
CA ALA A 15 -10.15 12.61 -23.52
C ALA A 15 -9.31 12.48 -22.23
N LYS A 16 -9.48 13.39 -21.26
CA LYS A 16 -8.82 13.30 -19.95
C LYS A 16 -9.22 12.03 -19.21
N LYS A 17 -10.51 11.67 -19.24
CA LYS A 17 -10.99 10.43 -18.62
C LYS A 17 -10.41 9.18 -19.29
N VAL A 18 -10.38 9.12 -20.62
CA VAL A 18 -9.76 8.03 -21.37
C VAL A 18 -8.26 7.92 -21.05
N TRP A 19 -7.56 9.06 -21.02
CA TRP A 19 -6.14 9.10 -20.68
C TRP A 19 -5.84 8.60 -19.26
N ARG A 20 -6.69 8.94 -18.28
CA ARG A 20 -6.60 8.40 -16.91
C ARG A 20 -6.71 6.88 -16.91
N VAL A 21 -7.71 6.34 -17.61
CA VAL A 21 -7.91 4.89 -17.72
C VAL A 21 -6.69 4.22 -18.37
N VAL A 22 -6.16 4.76 -19.46
CA VAL A 22 -4.96 4.23 -20.12
C VAL A 22 -3.76 4.22 -19.18
N LYS A 23 -3.51 5.31 -18.45
CA LYS A 23 -2.43 5.37 -17.45
C LYS A 23 -2.60 4.32 -16.35
N ALA A 24 -3.81 4.14 -15.85
CA ALA A 24 -4.12 3.13 -14.84
C ALA A 24 -3.89 1.71 -15.38
N VAL A 25 -4.34 1.41 -16.60
CA VAL A 25 -4.09 0.11 -17.26
C VAL A 25 -2.58 -0.16 -17.39
N VAL A 26 -1.80 0.80 -17.91
CA VAL A 26 -0.34 0.65 -18.04
C VAL A 26 0.29 0.37 -16.68
N ARG A 27 -0.10 1.11 -15.63
CA ARG A 27 0.40 0.89 -14.27
C ARG A 27 0.09 -0.51 -13.75
N VAL A 28 -1.15 -0.98 -13.91
CA VAL A 28 -1.55 -2.33 -13.51
C VAL A 28 -0.73 -3.39 -14.26
N VAL A 29 -0.60 -3.25 -15.58
CA VAL A 29 0.21 -4.19 -16.39
C VAL A 29 1.65 -4.23 -15.91
N VAL A 30 2.28 -3.07 -15.70
CA VAL A 30 3.66 -3.02 -15.21
C VAL A 30 3.79 -3.65 -13.83
N ARG A 31 2.86 -3.38 -12.90
CA ARG A 31 2.84 -4.00 -11.56
C ARG A 31 2.68 -5.51 -11.63
N VAL A 32 1.82 -6.02 -12.52
CA VAL A 32 1.67 -7.46 -12.77
C VAL A 32 2.97 -8.05 -13.27
N VAL A 33 3.61 -7.46 -14.28
CA VAL A 33 4.89 -7.93 -14.82
C VAL A 33 5.96 -7.96 -13.73
N LEU A 34 6.10 -6.86 -12.96
CA LEU A 34 7.06 -6.77 -11.85
C LEU A 34 6.77 -7.79 -10.74
N THR A 35 5.49 -8.08 -10.48
CA THR A 35 5.09 -9.10 -9.51
C THR A 35 5.44 -10.50 -10.01
N VAL A 36 5.22 -10.79 -11.29
CA VAL A 36 5.59 -12.08 -11.89
C VAL A 36 7.11 -12.25 -11.89
N VAL A 37 7.87 -11.25 -12.31
CA VAL A 37 9.34 -11.28 -12.28
C VAL A 37 9.84 -11.44 -10.83
N GLY A 38 9.28 -10.66 -9.90
CA GLY A 38 9.60 -10.75 -8.48
C GLY A 38 9.24 -12.11 -7.88
N ALA A 39 8.12 -12.71 -8.28
CA ALA A 39 7.72 -14.05 -7.86
C ALA A 39 8.67 -15.12 -8.42
N VAL A 40 9.05 -15.05 -9.70
CA VAL A 40 9.99 -16.00 -10.32
C VAL A 40 11.36 -15.94 -9.63
N LEU A 41 11.89 -14.75 -9.39
CA LEU A 41 13.12 -14.58 -8.61
C LEU A 41 12.92 -15.01 -7.14
N GLY A 42 11.74 -14.76 -6.60
CA GLY A 42 11.32 -15.11 -5.25
C GLY A 42 11.09 -16.61 -5.02
N ILE A 43 10.91 -17.43 -6.07
CA ILE A 43 10.79 -18.90 -5.95
C ILE A 43 12.08 -19.48 -5.37
N ALA A 44 13.25 -18.95 -5.75
CA ALA A 44 14.51 -19.37 -5.15
C ALA A 44 14.54 -19.05 -3.64
N ASP A 45 14.07 -17.88 -3.22
CA ASP A 45 13.93 -17.53 -1.80
C ASP A 45 12.84 -18.35 -1.09
N LEU A 46 11.75 -18.71 -1.77
CA LEU A 46 10.68 -19.54 -1.21
C LEU A 46 11.17 -20.99 -0.96
N LEU A 47 12.01 -21.52 -1.86
CA LEU A 47 12.52 -22.89 -1.83
C LEU A 47 13.85 -23.03 -1.08
N LEU A 48 14.69 -22.00 -1.02
CA LEU A 48 16.04 -22.06 -0.44
C LEU A 48 16.31 -20.98 0.62
N GLY A 49 15.47 -19.95 0.73
CA GLY A 49 15.68 -18.80 1.64
C GLY A 49 15.55 -19.13 3.13
N PHE A 50 15.24 -20.39 3.46
CA PHE A 50 15.35 -20.92 4.82
C PHE A 50 16.78 -21.33 5.20
N ILE A 51 17.64 -21.56 4.22
CA ILE A 51 19.05 -21.84 4.45
C ILE A 51 19.69 -20.51 4.90
N ALA A 52 20.18 -20.48 6.15
CA ALA A 52 20.73 -19.32 6.86
C ALA A 52 19.77 -18.18 7.27
N TRP A 53 18.50 -18.17 6.81
CA TRP A 53 17.47 -17.17 7.16
C TRP A 53 17.98 -15.71 7.24
N PRO A 54 18.72 -15.19 6.24
CA PRO A 54 19.35 -13.86 6.33
C PRO A 54 18.33 -12.72 6.51
N PRO A 55 18.68 -11.63 7.21
CA PRO A 55 17.78 -10.50 7.40
C PRO A 55 17.52 -9.77 6.08
N LYS A 56 16.25 -9.56 5.74
CA LYS A 56 15.83 -8.75 4.58
C LYS A 56 15.34 -7.37 5.03
N LYS A 57 15.09 -6.45 4.11
CA LYS A 57 14.60 -5.10 4.37
C LYS A 57 13.35 -4.79 3.52
N LEU A 58 12.45 -4.00 4.07
CA LEU A 58 11.25 -3.48 3.40
C LEU A 58 11.20 -1.97 3.60
N ARG A 59 10.98 -1.19 2.53
CA ARG A 59 10.79 0.27 2.62
C ARG A 59 9.31 0.59 2.78
N LEU A 60 8.99 1.42 3.76
CA LEU A 60 7.64 1.94 3.99
C LEU A 60 7.65 3.46 3.90
N HIS A 61 6.66 3.98 3.19
CA HIS A 61 6.34 5.40 3.13
C HIS A 61 4.90 5.58 3.62
N ILE A 62 4.66 6.40 4.62
CA ILE A 62 3.33 6.71 5.11
C ILE A 62 3.01 8.13 4.70
N VAL A 63 1.87 8.30 4.06
CA VAL A 63 1.40 9.58 3.54
C VAL A 63 0.12 9.94 4.26
N ILE A 64 0.17 11.02 5.05
CA ILE A 64 -1.02 11.58 5.70
C ILE A 64 -1.67 12.56 4.72
N LEU A 65 -2.91 12.27 4.33
CA LEU A 65 -3.72 13.17 3.53
C LEU A 65 -4.29 14.30 4.37
N SER A 66 -4.68 15.38 3.71
CA SER A 66 -5.38 16.51 4.33
C SER A 66 -6.79 16.67 3.76
N ASP A 67 -7.73 17.05 4.62
CA ASP A 67 -9.07 17.50 4.26
C ASP A 67 -9.12 19.05 4.29
N GLN A 68 -10.32 19.64 4.32
CA GLN A 68 -10.49 21.11 4.45
C GLN A 68 -10.00 21.68 5.79
N ASN A 69 -9.86 20.86 6.83
CA ASN A 69 -9.43 21.24 8.17
C ASN A 69 -7.92 21.07 8.38
N GLY A 70 -7.24 20.38 7.46
CA GLY A 70 -5.81 20.12 7.48
C GLY A 70 -5.50 18.63 7.50
N PRO A 71 -4.31 18.23 8.00
CA PRO A 71 -3.91 16.83 8.07
C PRO A 71 -4.88 15.99 8.91
N LEU A 72 -5.24 14.81 8.41
CA LEU A 72 -6.21 13.92 9.06
C LEU A 72 -5.77 13.43 10.45
N VAL A 73 -4.46 13.26 10.66
CA VAL A 73 -3.87 12.81 11.93
C VAL A 73 -2.54 13.50 12.18
N ASN A 74 -2.10 13.54 13.44
CA ASN A 74 -0.75 13.99 13.74
C ASN A 74 0.26 12.87 13.39
N PRO A 75 1.44 13.19 12.85
CA PRO A 75 2.47 12.18 12.55
C PRO A 75 2.85 11.28 13.74
N SER A 76 2.77 11.80 14.97
CA SER A 76 3.04 11.06 16.21
C SER A 76 2.02 9.94 16.49
N ASP A 77 0.79 10.07 15.98
CA ASP A 77 -0.28 9.10 16.22
C ASP A 77 0.00 7.76 15.54
N LEU A 78 0.88 7.76 14.53
CA LEU A 78 1.32 6.57 13.80
C LEU A 78 2.45 5.81 14.50
N THR A 79 3.12 6.40 15.51
CA THR A 79 4.28 5.78 16.17
C THR A 79 3.97 4.39 16.72
N PRO A 80 2.86 4.15 17.44
CA PRO A 80 2.52 2.80 17.94
C PRO A 80 2.39 1.77 16.82
N ALA A 81 1.67 2.10 15.75
CA ALA A 81 1.47 1.22 14.60
C ALA A 81 2.78 0.93 13.85
N ILE A 82 3.64 1.94 13.66
CA ILE A 82 4.96 1.80 13.03
C ILE A 82 5.86 0.89 13.87
N ASP A 83 5.89 1.10 15.19
CA ASP A 83 6.75 0.33 16.09
C ASP A 83 6.28 -1.12 16.20
N TYR A 84 4.97 -1.35 16.26
CA TYR A 84 4.40 -2.68 16.20
C TYR A 84 4.73 -3.39 14.88
N ALA A 85 4.60 -2.71 13.74
CA ALA A 85 4.95 -3.26 12.43
C ALA A 85 6.45 -3.57 12.34
N ARG A 86 7.31 -2.67 12.81
CA ARG A 86 8.77 -2.88 12.83
C ARG A 86 9.15 -4.09 13.68
N LYS A 87 8.58 -4.20 14.88
CA LYS A 87 8.80 -5.32 15.80
C LYS A 87 8.30 -6.63 15.19
N THR A 88 7.07 -6.65 14.70
CA THR A 88 6.46 -7.85 14.12
C THR A 88 7.22 -8.35 12.89
N LEU A 89 7.56 -7.46 11.95
CA LEU A 89 8.33 -7.83 10.76
C LEU A 89 9.73 -8.36 11.12
N LYS A 90 10.39 -7.75 12.11
CA LYS A 90 11.70 -8.21 12.59
C LYS A 90 11.58 -9.58 13.27
N ASP A 91 10.73 -9.72 14.27
CA ASP A 91 10.68 -10.88 15.15
C ASP A 91 10.07 -12.11 14.47
N ARG A 92 9.15 -11.90 13.53
CA ARG A 92 8.38 -13.00 12.91
C ARG A 92 8.84 -13.35 11.52
N PHE A 93 9.40 -12.39 10.79
CA PHE A 93 9.78 -12.55 9.38
C PHE A 93 11.27 -12.31 9.12
N ASN A 94 12.04 -11.86 10.13
CA ASN A 94 13.42 -11.38 9.98
C ASN A 94 13.55 -10.34 8.86
N VAL A 95 12.60 -9.39 8.85
CA VAL A 95 12.55 -8.27 7.91
C VAL A 95 12.69 -6.96 8.69
N LYS A 96 13.68 -6.14 8.33
CA LYS A 96 13.88 -4.81 8.90
C LYS A 96 13.02 -3.81 8.12
N LEU A 97 12.03 -3.25 8.79
CA LEU A 97 11.25 -2.14 8.26
C LEU A 97 12.08 -0.86 8.27
N LYS A 98 12.20 -0.18 7.13
CA LYS A 98 12.99 1.03 6.92
C LYS A 98 12.14 2.14 6.32
N PRO A 99 12.39 3.41 6.66
CA PRO A 99 11.72 4.51 6.00
C PRO A 99 12.12 4.56 4.53
N TYR A 100 11.21 5.01 3.67
CA TYR A 100 11.51 5.25 2.26
C TYR A 100 12.43 6.46 2.06
N SER A 101 12.24 7.51 2.86
CA SER A 101 13.05 8.74 2.89
C SER A 101 13.70 8.93 4.27
N GLU A 102 13.96 10.16 4.71
CA GLU A 102 14.52 10.47 6.03
C GLU A 102 13.60 10.00 7.18
N SER A 103 12.29 10.04 6.96
CA SER A 103 11.26 9.62 7.92
C SER A 103 10.31 8.60 7.31
N PHE A 104 9.54 7.91 8.16
CA PHE A 104 8.44 7.07 7.69
C PHE A 104 7.28 7.89 7.16
N VAL A 105 7.06 9.10 7.69
CA VAL A 105 5.81 9.85 7.54
C VAL A 105 6.04 11.14 6.75
N GLN A 106 5.24 11.33 5.70
CA GLN A 106 5.10 12.57 4.96
C GLN A 106 3.66 13.07 5.10
N VAL A 107 3.50 14.37 5.39
CA VAL A 107 2.20 15.03 5.41
C VAL A 107 2.02 15.77 4.09
N ILE A 108 0.92 15.51 3.38
CA ILE A 108 0.52 16.30 2.21
C ILE A 108 -0.44 17.38 2.70
N THR A 109 -0.03 18.63 2.60
CA THR A 109 -0.86 19.78 2.98
C THR A 109 -1.86 20.19 1.90
N GLU A 110 -1.67 19.74 0.65
CA GLU A 110 -2.66 19.89 -0.43
C GLU A 110 -3.90 19.06 -0.09
N GLN A 111 -5.08 19.70 -0.12
CA GLN A 111 -6.36 19.01 0.12
C GLN A 111 -6.52 17.85 -0.87
N ALA A 112 -6.76 16.66 -0.35
CA ALA A 112 -7.05 15.49 -1.16
C ALA A 112 -8.48 15.58 -1.74
N PRO A 113 -8.71 15.06 -2.95
CA PRO A 113 -10.07 14.92 -3.46
C PRO A 113 -10.88 13.99 -2.56
N SER A 114 -12.19 14.21 -2.47
CA SER A 114 -13.11 13.40 -1.63
C SER A 114 -12.98 11.90 -1.90
N GLU A 115 -12.78 11.54 -3.17
CA GLU A 115 -12.64 10.16 -3.64
C GLU A 115 -11.36 9.49 -3.13
N ALA A 116 -10.33 10.26 -2.75
CA ALA A 116 -9.11 9.74 -2.12
C ALA A 116 -9.20 9.73 -0.58
N LEU A 117 -10.15 10.46 0.01
CA LEU A 117 -10.40 10.51 1.46
C LEU A 117 -11.34 9.39 1.92
N THR A 118 -12.33 9.04 1.10
CA THR A 118 -13.26 7.94 1.38
C THR A 118 -13.15 6.87 0.30
N VAL A 119 -12.58 5.73 0.66
CA VAL A 119 -12.30 4.63 -0.29
C VAL A 119 -13.07 3.37 0.06
N HIS A 120 -13.29 2.53 -0.93
CA HIS A 120 -13.84 1.20 -0.74
C HIS A 120 -12.71 0.17 -0.61
N CYS A 121 -13.01 -0.98 0.00
CA CYS A 121 -12.16 -2.16 -0.13
C CYS A 121 -12.76 -3.16 -1.15
N ASP A 122 -12.02 -4.22 -1.49
CA ASP A 122 -12.43 -5.27 -2.43
C ASP A 122 -12.66 -4.77 -3.87
N SER A 123 -13.77 -5.17 -4.50
CA SER A 123 -14.08 -4.83 -5.90
C SER A 123 -14.29 -3.32 -6.12
N GLY A 124 -14.61 -2.56 -5.06
CA GLY A 124 -14.73 -1.10 -5.11
C GLY A 124 -13.36 -0.44 -5.30
N ALA A 125 -12.35 -0.90 -4.57
CA ALA A 125 -10.97 -0.40 -4.69
C ALA A 125 -10.41 -0.56 -6.11
N LEU A 126 -10.74 -1.65 -6.80
CA LEU A 126 -10.36 -1.82 -8.21
C LEU A 126 -10.98 -0.77 -9.12
N LYS A 127 -12.24 -0.36 -8.90
CA LYS A 127 -12.87 0.71 -9.69
C LYS A 127 -12.22 2.06 -9.40
N GLU A 128 -11.88 2.31 -8.15
CA GLU A 128 -11.24 3.55 -7.69
C GLU A 128 -9.81 3.70 -8.21
N GLU A 129 -9.08 2.60 -8.44
CA GLU A 129 -7.74 2.62 -9.07
C GLU A 129 -7.78 3.24 -10.48
N PHE A 130 -8.89 3.09 -11.22
CA PHE A 130 -9.08 3.73 -12.54
C PHE A 130 -9.74 5.13 -12.45
N GLY A 131 -10.02 5.60 -11.24
CA GLY A 131 -10.71 6.86 -10.95
C GLY A 131 -9.79 7.99 -10.49
N GLU A 132 -10.41 8.97 -9.82
CA GLU A 132 -9.72 10.14 -9.26
C GLU A 132 -8.77 9.73 -8.11
N ALA A 133 -9.23 8.83 -7.24
CA ALA A 133 -8.45 8.30 -6.12
C ALA A 133 -7.16 7.63 -6.59
N GLY A 134 -7.24 6.71 -7.55
CA GLY A 134 -6.07 6.02 -8.11
C GLY A 134 -5.12 6.93 -8.90
N GLU A 135 -5.60 8.01 -9.51
CA GLU A 135 -4.73 9.05 -10.08
C GLU A 135 -3.99 9.81 -8.97
N TYR A 136 -4.70 10.19 -7.91
CA TYR A 136 -4.16 10.93 -6.79
C TYR A 136 -3.13 10.11 -5.99
N PHE A 137 -3.43 8.85 -5.65
CA PHE A 137 -2.49 7.97 -4.95
C PHE A 137 -1.22 7.74 -5.75
N ALA A 138 -1.34 7.57 -7.07
CA ALA A 138 -0.17 7.37 -7.91
C ALA A 138 0.74 8.58 -8.05
N LYS A 139 0.20 9.80 -7.96
CA LYS A 139 1.00 11.04 -7.91
C LYS A 139 1.89 11.07 -6.65
N HIS A 140 1.46 10.42 -5.58
CA HIS A 140 2.12 10.44 -4.27
C HIS A 140 2.75 9.09 -3.88
N LEU A 141 2.85 8.16 -4.82
CA LEU A 141 3.39 6.83 -4.59
C LEU A 141 4.91 6.87 -4.48
N ALA A 142 5.46 6.26 -3.44
CA ALA A 142 6.91 6.14 -3.28
C ALA A 142 7.54 5.36 -4.44
N GLY A 143 8.67 5.85 -4.95
CA GLY A 143 9.43 5.18 -6.00
C GLY A 143 8.88 5.31 -7.42
N TRP A 144 7.74 6.00 -7.62
CA TRP A 144 7.07 6.08 -8.92
C TRP A 144 6.95 7.52 -9.44
N ASN A 145 8.04 8.06 -9.99
CA ASN A 145 8.01 9.25 -10.85
C ASN A 145 8.46 8.86 -12.26
N ALA A 146 7.52 8.30 -13.03
CA ALA A 146 7.61 7.93 -14.46
C ALA A 146 8.66 6.88 -14.89
N ILE A 147 9.75 6.65 -14.14
CA ILE A 147 10.78 5.64 -14.41
C ILE A 147 11.24 5.05 -13.06
N PRO A 148 11.27 3.72 -12.88
CA PRO A 148 11.81 3.13 -11.66
C PRO A 148 13.33 3.37 -11.60
N ILE A 149 13.75 4.41 -10.86
CA ILE A 149 15.17 4.75 -10.63
C ILE A 149 15.84 3.74 -9.67
N SER A 150 15.07 2.80 -9.13
CA SER A 150 15.48 1.91 -8.05
C SER A 150 14.87 0.52 -8.25
N LEU A 151 15.69 -0.52 -8.06
CA LEU A 151 15.23 -1.92 -7.97
C LEU A 151 14.43 -2.22 -6.68
N THR A 152 14.31 -1.26 -5.76
CA THR A 152 13.49 -1.41 -4.55
C THR A 152 12.04 -0.99 -4.81
N PHE A 153 11.10 -1.82 -4.36
CA PHE A 153 9.65 -1.59 -4.45
C PHE A 153 9.11 -1.22 -3.06
N PRO A 154 9.07 0.08 -2.68
CA PRO A 154 8.50 0.48 -1.40
C PRO A 154 6.99 0.22 -1.35
N ILE A 155 6.46 0.09 -0.14
CA ILE A 155 5.02 0.13 0.12
C ILE A 155 4.66 1.54 0.58
N THR A 156 3.62 2.12 -0.01
CA THR A 156 3.04 3.41 0.44
C THR A 156 1.77 3.14 1.25
N ALA A 157 1.67 3.66 2.48
CA ALA A 157 0.46 3.60 3.28
C ALA A 157 -0.21 4.99 3.27
N PHE A 158 -1.38 5.11 2.66
CA PHE A 158 -2.16 6.35 2.68
C PHE A 158 -3.07 6.36 3.91
N ILE A 159 -2.99 7.44 4.70
CA ILE A 159 -3.96 7.69 5.77
C ILE A 159 -5.11 8.47 5.15
N VAL A 160 -6.27 7.84 5.14
CA VAL A 160 -7.52 8.35 4.56
C VAL A 160 -8.53 8.61 5.66
N ASP A 161 -9.62 9.30 5.36
CA ASP A 161 -10.65 9.64 6.34
C ASP A 161 -11.48 8.41 6.72
N ASP A 162 -11.98 7.68 5.71
CA ASP A 162 -12.79 6.48 5.91
C ASP A 162 -12.47 5.41 4.86
N ILE A 163 -12.50 4.15 5.31
CA ILE A 163 -12.50 2.98 4.44
C ILE A 163 -13.81 2.24 4.72
N ILE A 164 -14.73 2.27 3.77
CA ILE A 164 -16.12 1.88 4.04
C ILE A 164 -16.20 0.44 4.58
N GLY A 165 -16.59 0.33 5.85
CA GLY A 165 -16.76 -0.94 6.57
C GLY A 165 -15.47 -1.67 6.97
N LYS A 166 -14.32 -1.01 6.91
CA LYS A 166 -12.99 -1.57 7.22
C LYS A 166 -12.12 -0.52 7.94
N GLN A 167 -10.96 -0.94 8.42
CA GLN A 167 -9.99 -0.04 9.08
C GLN A 167 -8.65 0.02 8.34
N GLY A 168 -8.46 -0.90 7.41
CA GLY A 168 -7.31 -0.99 6.55
C GLY A 168 -7.73 -1.71 5.28
N CYS A 169 -7.06 -1.38 4.18
CA CYS A 169 -7.24 -2.12 2.94
C CYS A 169 -5.96 -2.13 2.13
N SER A 170 -5.59 -3.32 1.70
CA SER A 170 -4.55 -3.57 0.71
C SER A 170 -5.14 -4.40 -0.43
N LEU A 171 -4.89 -3.95 -1.67
CA LEU A 171 -5.27 -4.68 -2.89
C LEU A 171 -4.36 -5.90 -3.15
N GLY A 172 -3.55 -6.29 -2.17
CA GLY A 172 -2.66 -7.43 -2.26
C GLY A 172 -1.35 -7.13 -2.99
N PRO A 173 -0.64 -8.16 -3.47
CA PRO A 173 0.74 -8.03 -3.96
C PRO A 173 0.89 -7.26 -5.27
N LEU A 174 -0.23 -7.05 -5.97
CA LEU A 174 -0.30 -6.27 -7.21
C LEU A 174 -0.42 -4.77 -6.95
N SER A 175 -0.54 -4.33 -5.69
CA SER A 175 -0.52 -2.92 -5.31
C SER A 175 0.78 -2.55 -4.62
N ASP A 176 1.26 -1.34 -4.91
CA ASP A 176 2.39 -0.72 -4.21
C ASP A 176 1.94 0.12 -3.00
N TYR A 177 0.64 0.13 -2.74
CA TYR A 177 0.07 0.89 -1.63
C TYR A 177 -1.04 0.14 -0.89
N LEU A 178 -1.26 0.61 0.33
CA LEU A 178 -2.36 0.25 1.21
C LEU A 178 -2.98 1.53 1.76
N THR A 179 -4.16 1.41 2.36
CA THR A 179 -4.88 2.51 2.99
C THR A 179 -5.17 2.15 4.45
N LEU A 180 -5.17 3.16 5.32
CA LEU A 180 -5.61 3.07 6.71
C LEU A 180 -6.57 4.23 7.00
N ASP A 181 -7.70 3.94 7.62
CA ASP A 181 -8.59 4.98 8.13
C ASP A 181 -8.14 5.47 9.53
N LEU A 182 -8.88 6.40 10.10
CA LEU A 182 -8.58 6.96 11.42
C LEU A 182 -8.63 5.89 12.55
N ALA A 183 -9.46 4.86 12.41
CA ALA A 183 -9.53 3.77 13.38
C ALA A 183 -8.36 2.79 13.23
N GLY A 184 -7.90 2.55 12.00
CA GLY A 184 -6.74 1.75 11.64
C GLY A 184 -5.44 2.36 12.13
N VAL A 185 -5.31 3.69 12.09
CA VAL A 185 -4.18 4.41 12.72
C VAL A 185 -4.09 4.12 14.22
N LYS A 186 -5.23 4.08 14.91
CA LYS A 186 -5.30 3.80 16.36
C LYS A 186 -5.07 2.33 16.72
N SER A 187 -5.05 1.43 15.72
CA SER A 187 -4.79 0.01 15.91
C SER A 187 -3.32 -0.28 15.62
N ASP A 188 -2.57 -0.62 16.66
CA ASP A 188 -1.16 -0.98 16.57
C ASP A 188 -0.88 -2.03 15.47
N SER A 189 -1.81 -2.99 15.29
CA SER A 189 -1.62 -4.14 14.42
C SER A 189 -2.05 -3.95 12.97
N THR A 190 -2.90 -2.95 12.67
CA THR A 190 -3.53 -2.84 11.34
C THR A 190 -2.49 -2.55 10.26
N LEU A 191 -1.55 -1.63 10.48
CA LEU A 191 -0.48 -1.36 9.52
C LEU A 191 0.34 -2.62 9.18
N ALA A 192 0.70 -3.40 10.20
CA ALA A 192 1.46 -4.64 10.00
C ALA A 192 0.65 -5.69 9.22
N HIS A 193 -0.66 -5.76 9.48
CA HIS A 193 -1.58 -6.65 8.78
C HIS A 193 -1.72 -6.28 7.30
N GLU A 194 -1.92 -5.00 6.99
CA GLU A 194 -2.06 -4.54 5.60
C GLU A 194 -0.74 -4.68 4.81
N ILE A 195 0.42 -4.46 5.44
CA ILE A 195 1.72 -4.81 4.85
C ILE A 195 1.78 -6.30 4.53
N GLY A 196 1.25 -7.14 5.41
CA GLY A 196 1.11 -8.58 5.17
C GLY A 196 0.33 -8.88 3.89
N HIS A 197 -0.83 -8.24 3.70
CA HIS A 197 -1.61 -8.37 2.47
C HIS A 197 -0.85 -7.90 1.22
N SER A 198 -0.16 -6.75 1.28
CA SER A 198 0.72 -6.27 0.21
C SER A 198 1.87 -7.25 -0.10
N CYS A 199 2.21 -8.13 0.84
CA CYS A 199 3.19 -9.19 0.67
C CYS A 199 2.55 -10.58 0.46
N SER A 200 1.38 -10.63 -0.16
CA SER A 200 0.65 -11.86 -0.53
C SER A 200 0.13 -12.70 0.64
N LEU A 201 0.11 -12.18 1.87
CA LEU A 201 -0.47 -12.94 2.98
C LEU A 201 -2.00 -12.86 2.94
N TRP A 202 -2.63 -14.00 3.23
CA TRP A 202 -4.09 -14.14 3.26
C TRP A 202 -4.57 -14.27 4.70
N HIS A 203 -5.85 -14.00 4.90
CA HIS A 203 -6.48 -14.14 6.22
C HIS A 203 -6.25 -15.54 6.82
N SER A 204 -5.96 -15.54 8.12
CA SER A 204 -5.87 -16.73 8.94
C SER A 204 -7.16 -16.92 9.74
N LYS A 205 -7.49 -18.17 10.07
CA LYS A 205 -8.60 -18.54 10.96
C LYS A 205 -8.20 -18.57 12.45
N THR A 206 -6.98 -18.16 12.79
CA THR A 206 -6.47 -18.22 14.17
C THR A 206 -6.21 -16.81 14.69
N GLN A 207 -6.87 -16.43 15.79
CA GLN A 207 -6.75 -15.09 16.37
C GLN A 207 -5.32 -14.71 16.78
N SER A 208 -4.50 -15.67 17.21
CA SER A 208 -3.10 -15.40 17.55
C SER A 208 -2.21 -15.06 16.33
N ASN A 209 -2.71 -15.22 15.11
CA ASN A 209 -2.00 -14.93 13.87
C ASN A 209 -2.17 -13.46 13.47
N LEU A 210 -1.10 -12.86 12.93
CA LEU A 210 -1.12 -11.51 12.38
C LEU A 210 -2.21 -11.32 11.33
N MET A 211 -2.48 -12.35 10.52
CA MET A 211 -3.48 -12.29 9.46
C MET A 211 -4.89 -12.65 9.92
N TRP A 212 -5.19 -12.68 11.22
CA TRP A 212 -6.58 -12.70 11.67
C TRP A 212 -7.28 -11.40 11.25
N HIS A 213 -8.53 -11.49 10.82
CA HIS A 213 -9.26 -10.39 10.15
C HIS A 213 -9.64 -9.23 11.08
N ASP A 214 -9.79 -9.49 12.38
CA ASP A 214 -10.19 -8.52 13.41
C ASP A 214 -8.98 -7.89 14.12
N THR A 215 -9.09 -6.67 14.63
CA THR A 215 -8.00 -5.94 15.31
C THR A 215 -7.48 -6.58 16.58
N LYS A 216 -8.23 -7.50 17.20
CA LYS A 216 -7.78 -8.32 18.34
C LYS A 216 -6.80 -9.45 17.94
N ARG A 217 -6.20 -9.33 16.75
CA ARG A 217 -5.20 -10.24 16.19
C ARG A 217 -3.90 -10.22 17.00
N GLY A 218 -3.27 -11.38 17.12
CA GLY A 218 -1.92 -11.52 17.65
C GLY A 218 -0.86 -11.15 16.61
N ASN A 219 0.40 -11.46 16.91
CA ASN A 219 1.52 -11.24 15.99
C ASN A 219 2.13 -12.55 15.47
N GLY A 220 1.44 -13.69 15.59
CA GLY A 220 1.95 -14.98 15.12
C GLY A 220 1.99 -15.07 13.60
N ALA A 221 2.89 -15.91 13.06
CA ALA A 221 2.94 -16.22 11.64
C ALA A 221 3.31 -17.69 11.43
N LYS A 222 2.60 -18.38 10.54
CA LYS A 222 2.91 -19.76 10.13
C LYS A 222 4.17 -19.77 9.27
N TRP A 223 4.91 -20.88 9.26
CA TRP A 223 6.14 -21.01 8.49
C TRP A 223 5.98 -20.59 7.02
N PHE A 224 4.92 -21.06 6.34
CA PHE A 224 4.68 -20.68 4.94
C PHE A 224 4.39 -19.17 4.77
N GLN A 225 3.69 -18.53 5.72
CA GLN A 225 3.46 -17.08 5.68
C GLN A 225 4.79 -16.33 5.81
N LYS A 226 5.71 -16.83 6.63
CA LYS A 226 7.03 -16.22 6.77
C LYS A 226 7.79 -16.22 5.45
N ASN A 227 7.80 -17.35 4.74
CA ASN A 227 8.47 -17.45 3.45
C ASN A 227 7.77 -16.63 2.37
N LEU A 228 6.43 -16.68 2.33
CA LEU A 228 5.64 -15.96 1.32
C LEU A 228 5.84 -14.44 1.42
N LEU A 229 5.83 -13.89 2.65
CA LEU A 229 6.13 -12.47 2.84
C LEU A 229 7.55 -12.14 2.40
N ARG A 230 8.52 -12.98 2.77
CA ARG A 230 9.94 -12.76 2.43
C ARG A 230 10.22 -12.88 0.93
N SER A 231 9.42 -13.63 0.17
CA SER A 231 9.51 -13.72 -1.29
C SER A 231 8.80 -12.57 -2.02
N SER A 232 8.12 -11.67 -1.31
CA SER A 232 7.49 -10.50 -1.93
C SER A 232 8.53 -9.58 -2.57
N ARG A 233 8.19 -8.98 -3.72
CA ARG A 233 9.01 -7.94 -4.39
C ARG A 233 9.34 -6.75 -3.50
N HIS A 234 8.54 -6.50 -2.46
CA HIS A 234 8.77 -5.43 -1.48
C HIS A 234 9.87 -5.76 -0.45
N VAL A 235 10.31 -7.02 -0.37
CA VAL A 235 11.25 -7.52 0.65
C VAL A 235 12.56 -7.98 0.00
N MET A 236 13.65 -7.25 0.25
CA MET A 236 14.92 -7.39 -0.48
C MET A 236 16.15 -7.38 0.45
N TYR A 237 17.35 -7.67 -0.08
CA TYR A 237 18.60 -7.85 0.70
C TYR A 237 19.50 -6.61 0.85
N TRP A 238 19.17 -5.48 0.21
CA TRP A 238 19.96 -4.24 0.27
C TRP A 238 20.11 -3.74 1.70
#